data_AF-D2W4X6-F1
#
_entry.id   AF-D2W4X6-F1
#
_cell.length_a   1.000
_cell.length_b   1.000
_cell.length_c   1.000
_cell.angle_alpha   90.00
_cell.angle_beta   90.00
_cell.angle_gamma   90.00
#
_symmetry.space_group_name_H-M   'P 1'
#
loop_
_entity.id
_entity.type
_entity.pdbx_description
1 polymer ?
#
loop_
_entity_poly.entity_id
_entity_poly.type
_entity_poly.pdbx_seq_one_letter_code
_entity_poly.pdbx_strand_id
1 'polypeptide(L)'
;MTNFNRSNTTTTVSSNIISRSPPSKDEEMATSGGGGSTLNQQLPLILNHESNILGEKSVKAFSGVWMRRLGSIFSFIPRIFRNLLRMCGIKAKYLTFLDKLPSRNLIISVLAVIGLIFMILIAVQSNKPKGLIPLVRDDNRLVGYIVKTNTNPSFYMRVLNPARDTGFSKHMVRYGNWESATEELFKMLIEKFQRDSKITGKKCLIVDVGSHLGFYSIYPALLGCKVISYEIQPKMVEVIKSSASLNDVDKLVSVKNLAVFRDARKYIQYSTKYNADLTNVVTADEETESKTPGSVETISLDEDYFSADIHINLLKVDISKKSDDVFAGGLRTLSFMIDHIITELTADDAVPIRYILNAYYDKVVVLEDSSGISGLFFKSSTPKIFRGSEVSVEAITAYLGKTGKRNVWFSRKKNTIPYYGK
;
A
#
# COMPACT_ATOMS: atom_id res chain seq x y z
N MET A 1 -32.60 33.60 33.99
CA MET A 1 -32.69 35.01 33.54
C MET A 1 -31.27 35.52 33.34
N THR A 2 -30.79 35.50 32.10
CA THR A 2 -29.58 36.21 31.64
C THR A 2 -29.69 36.29 30.11
N ASN A 3 -30.08 37.47 29.62
CA ASN A 3 -30.25 37.77 28.20
C ASN A 3 -28.89 38.12 27.58
N PHE A 4 -28.50 37.40 26.52
CA PHE A 4 -27.40 37.78 25.64
C PHE A 4 -27.96 38.44 24.37
N ASN A 5 -27.77 39.75 24.26
CA ASN A 5 -28.10 40.54 23.08
C ASN A 5 -27.11 40.25 21.94
N ARG A 6 -27.63 39.87 20.77
CA ARG A 6 -26.91 39.84 19.49
C ARG A 6 -26.94 41.25 18.87
N SER A 7 -25.78 41.82 18.59
CA SER A 7 -25.63 42.97 17.70
C SER A 7 -25.42 42.48 16.26
N ASN A 8 -26.36 42.82 15.38
CA ASN A 8 -26.21 42.67 13.93
C ASN A 8 -25.41 43.86 13.40
N THR A 9 -24.28 43.60 12.75
CA THR A 9 -23.57 44.58 11.93
C THR A 9 -23.83 44.27 10.46
N THR A 10 -24.54 45.17 9.80
CA THR A 10 -24.85 45.14 8.38
C THR A 10 -23.75 45.89 7.64
N THR A 11 -22.90 45.18 6.89
CA THR A 11 -21.87 45.80 6.06
C THR A 11 -22.39 45.98 4.64
N THR A 12 -22.61 47.23 4.27
CA THR A 12 -22.98 47.70 2.93
C THR A 12 -21.77 47.56 1.99
N VAL A 13 -21.90 46.76 0.93
CA VAL A 13 -20.89 46.66 -0.13
C VAL A 13 -21.24 47.62 -1.26
N SER A 14 -20.39 48.63 -1.46
CA SER A 14 -20.45 49.60 -2.55
C SER A 14 -19.98 48.98 -3.87
N SER A 15 -20.82 49.08 -4.90
CA SER A 15 -20.53 48.71 -6.28
C SER A 15 -19.66 49.77 -6.98
N ASN A 16 -18.39 49.44 -7.24
CA ASN A 16 -17.57 50.22 -8.16
C ASN A 16 -17.68 49.68 -9.58
N ILE A 17 -18.32 50.48 -10.42
CA ILE A 17 -18.44 50.35 -11.87
C ILE A 17 -17.11 50.84 -12.47
N ILE A 18 -16.37 49.96 -13.14
CA ILE A 18 -15.20 50.33 -13.97
C ILE A 18 -15.58 50.15 -15.44
N SER A 19 -15.52 51.24 -16.19
CA SER A 19 -15.81 51.35 -17.60
C SER A 19 -14.58 51.05 -18.48
N ARG A 20 -14.78 50.14 -19.43
CA ARG A 20 -14.23 49.95 -20.79
C ARG A 20 -12.87 50.58 -21.17
N SER A 21 -12.06 49.77 -21.86
CA SER A 21 -11.32 50.17 -23.07
C SER A 21 -11.27 48.98 -24.06
N PRO A 22 -11.42 49.21 -25.39
CA PRO A 22 -11.47 48.16 -26.40
C PRO A 22 -10.07 47.75 -26.91
N PRO A 23 -9.90 46.55 -27.50
CA PRO A 23 -8.63 46.15 -28.09
C PRO A 23 -8.45 46.73 -29.50
N SER A 24 -7.26 47.22 -29.78
CA SER A 24 -6.80 47.64 -31.11
C SER A 24 -6.53 46.43 -32.00
N LYS A 25 -6.88 46.60 -33.28
CA LYS A 25 -6.52 45.74 -34.42
C LYS A 25 -5.11 46.10 -34.92
N ASP A 26 -4.61 45.24 -35.81
CA ASP A 26 -3.36 45.32 -36.60
C ASP A 26 -2.17 44.70 -35.83
N GLU A 27 -1.46 43.67 -36.30
CA GLU A 27 -0.82 43.53 -37.62
C GLU A 27 -0.84 42.11 -38.22
N GLU A 28 -0.74 42.10 -39.53
CA GLU A 28 -0.70 41.00 -40.50
C GLU A 28 0.75 40.58 -40.84
N MET A 29 0.88 39.33 -41.32
CA MET A 29 1.86 38.79 -42.28
C MET A 29 3.34 38.51 -41.90
N ALA A 30 3.66 37.21 -41.84
CA ALA A 30 4.61 36.51 -42.75
C ALA A 30 4.45 34.98 -42.55
N THR A 31 3.92 34.18 -43.49
CA THR A 31 4.65 33.39 -44.54
C THR A 31 5.94 32.74 -44.04
N SER A 32 6.31 31.48 -44.28
CA SER A 32 5.83 30.35 -45.10
C SER A 32 6.86 29.22 -44.96
N GLY A 33 6.45 27.96 -45.09
CA GLY A 33 7.34 26.80 -45.31
C GLY A 33 6.97 25.62 -44.40
N GLY A 34 6.55 24.45 -44.87
CA GLY A 34 6.80 23.79 -46.14
C GLY A 34 7.73 22.59 -45.90
N GLY A 35 7.15 21.38 -45.82
CA GLY A 35 7.86 20.10 -45.67
C GLY A 35 7.15 19.20 -44.64
N GLY A 36 6.45 18.11 -44.96
CA GLY A 36 6.61 17.21 -46.10
C GLY A 36 7.60 16.09 -45.76
N SER A 37 7.20 15.10 -44.95
CA SER A 37 7.81 13.77 -44.97
C SER A 37 6.91 12.72 -44.30
N THR A 38 6.22 11.97 -45.15
CA THR A 38 6.18 10.50 -45.21
C THR A 38 6.23 9.67 -43.92
N LEU A 39 5.15 8.90 -43.76
CA LEU A 39 5.12 7.52 -43.26
C LEU A 39 6.50 6.81 -43.33
N ASN A 40 6.94 6.28 -42.19
CA ASN A 40 7.51 4.94 -42.18
C ASN A 40 7.24 4.28 -40.82
N GLN A 41 6.36 3.28 -40.87
CA GLN A 41 6.18 2.28 -39.84
C GLN A 41 7.44 1.42 -39.77
N GLN A 42 8.11 1.39 -38.62
CA GLN A 42 8.94 0.25 -38.23
C GLN A 42 8.71 -0.05 -36.74
N LEU A 43 8.02 -1.17 -36.49
CA LEU A 43 8.05 -1.87 -35.21
C LEU A 43 9.49 -2.33 -34.93
N PRO A 44 10.03 -2.15 -33.72
CA PRO A 44 11.15 -2.97 -33.28
C PRO A 44 10.65 -4.29 -32.70
N LEU A 45 11.24 -5.35 -33.24
CA LEU A 45 11.18 -6.73 -32.78
C LEU A 45 11.38 -6.85 -31.26
N ILE A 46 10.62 -7.79 -30.69
CA ILE A 46 10.85 -8.38 -29.37
C ILE A 46 12.21 -9.09 -29.40
N LEU A 47 13.20 -8.54 -28.71
CA LEU A 47 14.45 -9.21 -28.41
C LEU A 47 14.30 -9.99 -27.09
N ASN A 48 14.37 -11.32 -27.20
CA ASN A 48 14.67 -12.21 -26.09
C ASN A 48 16.06 -11.87 -25.56
N HIS A 49 16.14 -11.35 -24.34
CA HIS A 49 17.39 -11.24 -23.59
C HIS A 49 17.32 -12.16 -22.37
N GLU A 50 17.76 -13.41 -22.56
CA GLU A 50 18.31 -14.19 -21.48
C GLU A 50 19.74 -13.71 -21.25
N SER A 51 20.05 -13.26 -20.03
CA SER A 51 21.43 -13.05 -19.61
C SER A 51 21.62 -13.66 -18.23
N ASN A 52 22.43 -14.71 -18.23
CA ASN A 52 23.06 -15.39 -17.10
C ASN A 52 23.58 -14.41 -16.05
N ILE A 53 23.05 -14.49 -14.84
CA ILE A 53 23.69 -13.94 -13.64
C ILE A 53 23.56 -14.96 -12.53
N LEU A 54 24.53 -15.88 -12.44
CA LEU A 54 24.99 -16.46 -11.17
C LEU A 54 26.47 -16.79 -11.32
N GLY A 55 27.31 -15.94 -10.73
CA GLY A 55 28.75 -16.08 -10.68
C GLY A 55 29.17 -17.27 -9.82
N GLU A 56 30.10 -18.04 -10.36
CA GLU A 56 30.55 -19.38 -9.95
C GLU A 56 31.47 -19.40 -8.71
N LYS A 57 31.40 -18.43 -7.79
CA LYS A 57 32.44 -18.25 -6.74
C LYS A 57 32.01 -18.39 -5.28
N SER A 58 30.80 -18.89 -4.99
CA SER A 58 30.32 -19.05 -3.60
C SER A 58 30.18 -20.50 -3.10
N VAL A 59 30.64 -21.51 -3.86
CA VAL A 59 30.39 -22.93 -3.51
C VAL A 59 31.45 -23.56 -2.58
N LYS A 60 32.57 -22.91 -2.28
CA LYS A 60 33.70 -23.59 -1.58
C LYS A 60 33.83 -23.39 -0.06
N ALA A 61 32.84 -22.81 0.62
CA ALA A 61 32.85 -22.68 2.09
C ALA A 61 31.67 -23.38 2.80
N PHE A 62 31.12 -24.45 2.21
CA PHE A 62 30.07 -25.28 2.81
C PHE A 62 30.71 -26.43 3.62
N SER A 63 31.20 -26.14 4.83
CA SER A 63 31.94 -27.11 5.66
C SER A 63 31.03 -28.02 6.51
N GLY A 64 31.51 -29.23 6.79
CA GLY A 64 30.79 -30.36 7.41
C GLY A 64 30.24 -30.17 8.84
N VAL A 65 30.33 -28.97 9.41
CA VAL A 65 29.68 -28.61 10.68
C VAL A 65 28.18 -28.37 10.48
N TRP A 66 27.78 -27.84 9.32
CA TRP A 66 26.37 -27.63 8.97
C TRP A 66 25.65 -28.95 8.71
N MET A 67 26.30 -29.91 8.05
CA MET A 67 25.78 -31.26 7.80
C MET A 67 25.50 -32.04 9.10
N ARG A 68 26.33 -31.86 10.14
CA ARG A 68 26.09 -32.49 11.46
C ARG A 68 24.93 -31.87 12.23
N ARG A 69 24.67 -30.57 12.11
CA ARG A 69 23.48 -29.90 12.69
C ARG A 69 22.20 -30.21 11.92
N LEU A 70 22.29 -30.39 10.61
CA LEU A 70 21.17 -30.83 9.79
C LEU A 70 20.74 -32.26 10.10
N GLY A 71 21.66 -33.17 10.42
CA GLY A 71 21.35 -34.58 10.72
C GLY A 71 20.34 -34.79 11.85
N SER A 72 20.31 -33.92 12.88
CA SER A 72 19.31 -33.99 13.95
C SER A 72 17.94 -33.47 13.51
N ILE A 73 17.90 -32.43 12.66
CA ILE A 73 16.68 -31.87 12.05
C ILE A 73 16.06 -32.89 11.07
N PHE A 74 16.89 -33.63 10.34
CA PHE A 74 16.46 -34.66 9.38
C PHE A 74 15.86 -35.91 10.05
N SER A 75 16.08 -36.14 11.34
CA SER A 75 15.46 -37.29 12.05
C SER A 75 13.93 -37.21 12.14
N PHE A 76 13.36 -36.00 12.07
CA PHE A 76 11.91 -35.78 12.14
C PHE A 76 11.22 -35.81 10.76
N ILE A 77 11.97 -35.60 9.68
CA ILE A 77 11.45 -35.55 8.30
C ILE A 77 10.77 -36.86 7.86
N PRO A 78 11.27 -38.07 8.18
CA PRO A 78 10.56 -39.32 7.89
C PRO A 78 9.17 -39.40 8.53
N ARG A 79 8.97 -38.77 9.70
CA ARG A 79 7.70 -38.78 10.42
C ARG A 79 6.69 -37.84 9.78
N ILE A 80 7.11 -36.62 9.42
CA ILE A 80 6.28 -35.67 8.65
C ILE A 80 5.91 -36.27 7.29
N PHE A 81 6.88 -36.83 6.57
CA PHE A 81 6.67 -37.42 5.25
C PHE A 81 5.69 -38.60 5.31
N ARG A 82 5.82 -39.48 6.31
CA ARG A 82 4.88 -40.60 6.52
C ARG A 82 3.46 -40.11 6.83
N ASN A 83 3.31 -39.00 7.55
CA ASN A 83 2.00 -38.39 7.80
C ASN A 83 1.42 -37.75 6.54
N LEU A 84 2.21 -37.04 5.73
CA LEU A 84 1.79 -36.48 4.45
C LEU A 84 1.35 -37.58 3.47
N LEU A 85 2.14 -38.65 3.32
CA LEU A 85 1.77 -39.77 2.43
C LEU A 85 0.47 -40.46 2.87
N ARG A 86 0.23 -40.55 4.19
CA ARG A 86 -1.05 -41.05 4.73
C ARG A 86 -2.22 -40.10 4.41
N MET A 87 -2.02 -38.79 4.52
CA MET A 87 -3.02 -37.79 4.13
C MET A 87 -3.35 -37.85 2.64
N CYS A 88 -2.38 -38.20 1.79
CA CYS A 88 -2.58 -38.43 0.36
C CYS A 88 -3.17 -39.81 0.01
N GLY A 89 -3.59 -40.62 1.00
CA GLY A 89 -4.27 -41.90 0.78
C GLY A 89 -3.36 -43.08 0.39
N ILE A 90 -2.03 -42.97 0.55
CA ILE A 90 -1.11 -44.05 0.20
C ILE A 90 -1.21 -45.18 1.24
N LYS A 91 -1.62 -46.37 0.79
CA LYS A 91 -1.84 -47.55 1.65
C LYS A 91 -0.55 -48.01 2.35
N ALA A 92 -0.68 -48.43 3.60
CA ALA A 92 0.44 -48.84 4.46
C ALA A 92 1.35 -49.95 3.88
N LYS A 93 0.81 -50.81 3.00
CA LYS A 93 1.56 -51.88 2.33
C LYS A 93 2.70 -51.38 1.42
N TYR A 94 2.61 -50.15 0.91
CA TYR A 94 3.68 -49.56 0.10
C TYR A 94 4.80 -48.96 0.97
N LEU A 95 4.53 -48.66 2.24
CA LEU A 95 5.52 -48.11 3.17
C LEU A 95 6.48 -49.20 3.68
N THR A 96 6.04 -50.45 3.81
CA THR A 96 6.88 -51.56 4.29
C THR A 96 7.95 -52.00 3.28
N PHE A 97 7.76 -51.71 1.99
CA PHE A 97 8.78 -51.93 0.96
C PHE A 97 10.01 -51.03 1.18
N LEU A 98 9.80 -49.80 1.64
CA LEU A 98 10.89 -48.85 1.92
C LEU A 98 11.76 -49.28 3.10
N ASP A 99 11.24 -50.11 4.02
CA ASP A 99 11.99 -50.62 5.16
C ASP A 99 13.05 -51.67 4.79
N LYS A 100 12.99 -52.25 3.59
CA LYS A 100 13.96 -53.27 3.12
C LYS A 100 15.17 -52.69 2.38
N LEU A 101 15.22 -51.38 2.14
CA LEU A 101 16.30 -50.76 1.37
C LEU A 101 17.52 -50.48 2.27
N PRO A 102 18.74 -50.93 1.90
CA PRO A 102 19.95 -50.75 2.72
C PRO A 102 20.34 -49.28 2.92
N SER A 103 19.75 -48.37 2.15
CA SER A 103 19.97 -46.91 2.23
C SER A 103 18.66 -46.14 2.51
N ARG A 104 17.77 -46.71 3.34
CA ARG A 104 16.43 -46.15 3.65
C ARG A 104 16.44 -44.65 3.98
N ASN A 105 17.32 -44.24 4.89
CA ASN A 105 17.35 -42.84 5.35
C ASN A 105 17.82 -41.89 4.24
N LEU A 106 18.72 -42.34 3.37
CA LEU A 106 19.19 -41.56 2.22
C LEU A 106 18.07 -41.39 1.20
N ILE A 107 17.39 -42.47 0.84
CA ILE A 107 16.30 -42.45 -0.15
C ILE A 107 15.13 -41.58 0.34
N ILE A 108 14.73 -41.70 1.61
CA ILE A 108 13.68 -40.85 2.19
C ILE A 108 14.10 -39.38 2.20
N SER A 109 15.37 -39.09 2.52
CA SER A 109 15.88 -37.71 2.50
C SER A 109 15.90 -37.14 1.10
N VAL A 110 16.34 -37.91 0.10
CA VAL A 110 16.34 -37.50 -1.31
C VAL A 110 14.91 -37.28 -1.82
N LEU A 111 13.98 -38.18 -1.53
CA LEU A 111 12.57 -38.02 -1.91
C LEU A 111 11.91 -36.84 -1.20
N ALA A 112 12.27 -36.56 0.06
CA ALA A 112 11.79 -35.37 0.77
C ALA A 112 12.33 -34.08 0.15
N VAL A 113 13.60 -34.04 -0.26
CA VAL A 113 14.18 -32.89 -0.97
C VAL A 113 13.54 -32.73 -2.35
N ILE A 114 13.37 -33.81 -3.12
CA ILE A 114 12.69 -33.76 -4.43
C ILE A 114 11.24 -33.30 -4.25
N GLY A 115 10.53 -33.83 -3.26
CA GLY A 115 9.16 -33.41 -2.94
C GLY A 115 9.08 -31.94 -2.54
N LEU A 116 10.05 -31.45 -1.76
CA LEU A 116 10.15 -30.03 -1.40
C LEU A 116 10.45 -29.16 -2.63
N ILE A 117 11.36 -29.57 -3.50
CA ILE A 117 11.65 -28.89 -4.77
C ILE A 117 10.40 -28.84 -5.64
N PHE A 118 9.67 -29.96 -5.77
CA PHE A 118 8.45 -30.02 -6.57
C PHE A 118 7.35 -29.15 -5.97
N MET A 119 7.20 -29.12 -4.64
CA MET A 119 6.29 -28.21 -3.93
C MET A 119 6.67 -26.74 -4.17
N ILE A 120 7.95 -26.39 -4.10
CA ILE A 120 8.44 -25.04 -4.42
C ILE A 120 8.15 -24.70 -5.87
N LEU A 121 8.41 -25.61 -6.82
CA LEU A 121 8.15 -25.40 -8.24
C LEU A 121 6.66 -25.24 -8.53
N ILE A 122 5.80 -26.07 -7.93
CA ILE A 122 4.34 -25.91 -8.02
C ILE A 122 3.91 -24.57 -7.41
N ALA A 123 4.41 -24.21 -6.23
CA ALA A 123 4.09 -22.93 -5.58
C ALA A 123 4.54 -21.72 -6.42
N VAL A 124 5.71 -21.81 -7.07
CA VAL A 124 6.23 -20.79 -7.98
C VAL A 124 5.40 -20.73 -9.27
N GLN A 125 4.98 -21.87 -9.82
CA GLN A 125 4.14 -21.92 -11.03
C GLN A 125 2.68 -21.52 -10.76
N SER A 126 2.13 -21.85 -9.59
CA SER A 126 0.77 -21.47 -9.18
C SER A 126 0.66 -20.00 -8.82
N ASN A 127 1.77 -19.36 -8.42
CA ASN A 127 1.89 -17.92 -8.21
C ASN A 127 2.07 -17.12 -9.51
N LYS A 128 1.96 -17.71 -10.71
CA LYS A 128 1.75 -16.90 -11.91
C LYS A 128 0.38 -16.23 -11.78
N PRO A 129 0.27 -14.89 -11.85
CA PRO A 129 -1.02 -14.22 -11.87
C PRO A 129 -1.88 -14.78 -12.98
N LYS A 130 -2.92 -15.50 -12.58
CA LYS A 130 -4.00 -15.85 -13.49
C LYS A 130 -4.78 -14.56 -13.74
N GLY A 131 -4.77 -14.09 -14.99
CA GLY A 131 -5.67 -13.02 -15.42
C GLY A 131 -5.09 -11.61 -15.41
N LEU A 132 -3.87 -11.42 -15.92
CA LEU A 132 -3.46 -10.10 -16.39
C LEU A 132 -4.25 -9.76 -17.65
N ILE A 133 -5.23 -8.87 -17.56
CA ILE A 133 -6.09 -8.49 -18.69
C ILE A 133 -5.61 -7.11 -19.18
N PRO A 134 -5.16 -6.97 -20.44
CA PRO A 134 -4.79 -5.66 -20.97
C PRO A 134 -6.03 -4.76 -21.05
N LEU A 135 -5.89 -3.52 -20.60
CA LEU A 135 -6.90 -2.48 -20.78
C LEU A 135 -6.52 -1.63 -21.97
N VAL A 136 -7.39 -1.63 -22.98
CA VAL A 136 -7.18 -0.94 -24.24
C VAL A 136 -8.33 0.05 -24.45
N ARG A 137 -8.01 1.27 -24.89
CA ARG A 137 -9.00 2.27 -25.31
C ARG A 137 -9.59 1.93 -26.68
N ASP A 138 -10.67 2.59 -27.06
CA ASP A 138 -11.32 2.44 -28.38
C ASP A 138 -10.37 2.72 -29.56
N ASP A 139 -9.30 3.50 -29.34
CA ASP A 139 -8.25 3.79 -30.32
C ASP A 139 -7.09 2.77 -30.30
N ASN A 140 -7.31 1.59 -29.73
CA ASN A 140 -6.34 0.51 -29.56
C ASN A 140 -5.10 0.86 -28.72
N ARG A 141 -5.08 1.98 -27.99
CA ARG A 141 -3.96 2.30 -27.08
C ARG A 141 -4.08 1.55 -25.75
N LEU A 142 -3.01 0.85 -25.37
CA LEU A 142 -2.88 0.21 -24.06
C LEU A 142 -2.78 1.27 -22.95
N VAL A 143 -3.72 1.26 -22.01
CA VAL A 143 -3.82 2.24 -20.91
C VAL A 143 -3.56 1.66 -19.52
N GLY A 144 -3.30 0.35 -19.44
CA GLY A 144 -2.96 -0.35 -18.21
C GLY A 144 -3.33 -1.81 -18.30
N TYR A 145 -3.46 -2.44 -17.13
CA TYR A 145 -3.87 -3.82 -17.02
C TYR A 145 -4.84 -3.97 -15.84
N ILE A 146 -5.66 -5.02 -15.86
CA ILE A 146 -6.40 -5.49 -14.69
C ILE A 146 -5.68 -6.71 -14.14
N VAL A 147 -5.53 -6.76 -12.83
CA VAL A 147 -5.08 -7.94 -12.09
C VAL A 147 -6.12 -8.32 -11.06
N LYS A 148 -6.38 -9.62 -10.89
CA LYS A 148 -7.16 -10.12 -9.77
C LYS A 148 -6.25 -10.32 -8.57
N THR A 149 -6.59 -9.72 -7.44
CA THR A 149 -5.83 -9.83 -6.20
C THR A 149 -5.93 -11.24 -5.62
N ASN A 150 -4.91 -11.62 -4.86
CA ASN A 150 -4.82 -12.83 -4.05
C ASN A 150 -5.17 -12.52 -2.58
N THR A 151 -6.14 -11.63 -2.36
CA THR A 151 -6.64 -11.26 -1.02
C THR A 151 -7.91 -12.05 -0.70
N ASN A 152 -8.42 -11.93 0.53
CA ASN A 152 -9.76 -12.41 0.88
C ASN A 152 -10.60 -11.29 1.53
N PRO A 153 -11.63 -10.76 0.85
CA PRO A 153 -12.09 -11.14 -0.49
C PRO A 153 -11.08 -10.79 -1.59
N SER A 154 -11.06 -11.53 -2.69
CA SER A 154 -10.28 -11.20 -3.90
C SER A 154 -11.02 -10.15 -4.73
N PHE A 155 -10.31 -9.24 -5.39
CA PHE A 155 -10.89 -8.15 -6.16
C PHE A 155 -10.05 -7.78 -7.38
N TYR A 156 -10.59 -6.97 -8.27
CA TYR A 156 -9.89 -6.52 -9.48
C TYR A 156 -9.23 -5.17 -9.24
N MET A 157 -7.94 -5.07 -9.54
CA MET A 157 -7.21 -3.81 -9.49
C MET A 157 -6.81 -3.43 -10.91
N ARG A 158 -7.13 -2.19 -11.31
CA ARG A 158 -6.42 -1.57 -12.41
C ARG A 158 -5.01 -1.26 -11.93
N VAL A 159 -4.02 -1.71 -12.70
CA VAL A 159 -2.61 -1.44 -12.48
C VAL A 159 -2.02 -0.81 -13.74
N LEU A 160 -0.84 -0.23 -13.57
CA LEU A 160 -0.09 0.38 -14.66
C LEU A 160 0.66 -0.70 -15.44
N ASN A 161 1.51 -0.31 -16.39
CA ASN A 161 2.30 -1.28 -17.14
C ASN A 161 3.38 -1.90 -16.24
N PRO A 162 3.32 -3.20 -15.89
CA PRO A 162 4.27 -3.84 -14.96
C PRO A 162 5.70 -3.96 -15.52
N ALA A 163 5.90 -3.76 -16.83
CA ALA A 163 7.23 -3.67 -17.42
C ALA A 163 7.88 -2.29 -17.20
N ARG A 164 7.08 -1.26 -16.93
CA ARG A 164 7.55 0.12 -16.64
C ARG A 164 7.44 0.47 -15.16
N ASP A 165 6.37 0.04 -14.51
CA ASP A 165 6.15 0.15 -13.07
C ASP A 165 6.61 -1.15 -12.39
N THR A 166 7.92 -1.22 -12.13
CA THR A 166 8.59 -2.38 -11.53
C THR A 166 8.41 -2.49 -10.02
N GLY A 167 7.91 -1.44 -9.37
CA GLY A 167 7.57 -1.41 -7.97
C GLY A 167 6.18 -2.00 -7.75
N PHE A 168 5.15 -1.16 -7.81
CA PHE A 168 3.81 -1.54 -7.39
C PHE A 168 3.11 -2.46 -8.38
N SER A 169 2.98 -2.05 -9.66
CA SER A 169 2.23 -2.84 -10.64
C SER A 169 2.86 -4.21 -10.86
N LYS A 170 4.19 -4.30 -10.97
CA LYS A 170 4.89 -5.58 -11.06
C LYS A 170 4.67 -6.46 -9.83
N HIS A 171 4.68 -5.88 -8.62
CA HIS A 171 4.41 -6.62 -7.39
C HIS A 171 2.96 -7.14 -7.34
N MET A 172 1.98 -6.29 -7.65
CA MET A 172 0.57 -6.70 -7.73
C MET A 172 0.34 -7.80 -8.75
N VAL A 173 0.97 -7.70 -9.92
CA VAL A 173 0.94 -8.76 -10.92
C VAL A 173 1.60 -10.02 -10.37
N ARG A 174 2.77 -9.94 -9.75
CA ARG A 174 3.47 -11.14 -9.28
C ARG A 174 2.80 -11.84 -8.09
N TYR A 175 2.26 -11.10 -7.13
CA TYR A 175 1.85 -11.65 -5.83
C TYR A 175 0.34 -11.51 -5.58
N GLY A 176 -0.32 -10.56 -6.25
CA GLY A 176 -1.75 -10.29 -6.08
C GLY A 176 -2.10 -9.58 -4.78
N ASN A 177 -1.14 -9.12 -3.99
CA ASN A 177 -1.37 -8.39 -2.75
C ASN A 177 -0.36 -7.25 -2.60
N TRP A 178 -0.55 -6.39 -1.60
CA TRP A 178 0.35 -5.32 -1.21
C TRP A 178 0.49 -5.36 0.31
N GLU A 179 1.70 -5.69 0.80
CA GLU A 179 2.09 -5.79 2.23
C GLU A 179 1.11 -6.61 3.10
N SER A 180 1.40 -7.91 3.26
CA SER A 180 0.53 -8.86 3.93
C SER A 180 0.23 -8.49 5.39
N ALA A 181 1.22 -7.94 6.11
CA ALA A 181 1.06 -7.54 7.51
C ALA A 181 0.03 -6.42 7.68
N THR A 182 0.07 -5.44 6.78
CA THR A 182 -0.86 -4.32 6.78
C THR A 182 -2.26 -4.79 6.34
N GLU A 183 -2.36 -5.66 5.32
CA GLU A 183 -3.63 -6.29 4.91
C GLU A 183 -4.31 -7.02 6.08
N GLU A 184 -3.56 -7.85 6.82
CA GLU A 184 -4.09 -8.62 7.95
C GLU A 184 -4.58 -7.70 9.08
N LEU A 185 -3.83 -6.64 9.38
CA LEU A 185 -4.24 -5.62 10.33
C LEU A 185 -5.53 -4.90 9.88
N PHE A 186 -5.61 -4.49 8.61
CA PHE A 186 -6.81 -3.86 8.05
C PHE A 186 -8.03 -4.75 8.26
N LYS A 187 -7.92 -6.04 7.89
CA LYS A 187 -9.01 -7.00 8.06
C LYS A 187 -9.45 -7.11 9.52
N MET A 188 -8.51 -7.30 10.45
CA MET A 188 -8.81 -7.40 11.88
C MET A 188 -9.50 -6.13 12.42
N LEU A 189 -9.00 -4.94 12.06
CA LEU A 189 -9.58 -3.68 12.49
C LEU A 189 -10.99 -3.48 11.93
N ILE A 190 -11.22 -3.78 10.66
CA ILE A 190 -12.52 -3.63 10.01
C ILE A 190 -13.55 -4.59 10.59
N GLU A 191 -13.20 -5.85 10.82
CA GLU A 191 -14.07 -6.81 11.50
C GLU A 191 -14.48 -6.33 12.90
N LYS A 192 -13.57 -5.64 13.61
CA LYS A 192 -13.93 -4.96 14.86
C LYS A 192 -14.88 -3.78 14.61
N PHE A 193 -14.55 -2.87 13.70
CA PHE A 193 -15.39 -1.69 13.42
C PHE A 193 -16.80 -2.08 13.01
N GLN A 194 -16.96 -3.14 12.22
CA GLN A 194 -18.27 -3.67 11.85
C GLN A 194 -19.05 -4.20 13.06
N ARG A 195 -18.38 -4.88 14.01
CA ARG A 195 -19.03 -5.30 15.26
C ARG A 195 -19.45 -4.10 16.10
N ASP A 196 -18.57 -3.12 16.28
CA ASP A 196 -18.87 -1.90 17.03
C ASP A 196 -19.98 -1.09 16.34
N SER A 197 -20.01 -1.07 15.01
CA SER A 197 -21.03 -0.42 14.19
C SER A 197 -22.42 -0.99 14.44
N LYS A 198 -22.55 -2.32 14.57
CA LYS A 198 -23.82 -2.98 14.92
C LYS A 198 -24.35 -2.57 16.29
N ILE A 199 -23.46 -2.22 17.23
CA ILE A 199 -23.81 -1.81 18.59
C ILE A 199 -24.13 -0.31 18.65
N THR A 200 -23.30 0.51 18.01
CA THR A 200 -23.32 1.97 18.14
C THR A 200 -24.10 2.68 17.04
N GLY A 201 -24.41 1.98 15.94
CA GLY A 201 -24.95 2.56 14.71
C GLY A 201 -23.96 3.39 13.90
N LYS A 202 -22.72 3.58 14.37
CA LYS A 202 -21.69 4.37 13.66
C LYS A 202 -21.19 3.62 12.43
N LYS A 203 -21.16 4.27 11.27
CA LYS A 203 -20.66 3.66 10.02
C LYS A 203 -19.14 3.62 10.02
N CYS A 204 -18.56 2.56 9.45
CA CYS A 204 -17.12 2.46 9.28
C CYS A 204 -16.62 3.49 8.25
N LEU A 205 -15.68 4.36 8.64
CA LEU A 205 -14.99 5.29 7.75
C LEU A 205 -13.48 5.10 7.84
N ILE A 206 -12.85 4.95 6.68
CA ILE A 206 -11.40 4.91 6.52
C ILE A 206 -10.96 6.10 5.66
N VAL A 207 -9.86 6.72 6.06
CA VAL A 207 -9.18 7.77 5.31
C VAL A 207 -7.83 7.23 4.85
N ASP A 208 -7.59 7.22 3.54
CA ASP A 208 -6.36 6.71 2.91
C ASP A 208 -5.62 7.89 2.26
N VAL A 209 -4.50 8.30 2.84
CA VAL A 209 -3.67 9.43 2.37
C VAL A 209 -2.45 8.88 1.64
N GLY A 210 -2.28 9.27 0.37
CA GLY A 210 -1.27 8.69 -0.51
C GLY A 210 -1.73 7.34 -1.04
N SER A 211 -2.96 7.28 -1.55
CA SER A 211 -3.61 6.01 -1.90
C SER A 211 -2.96 5.28 -3.09
N HIS A 212 -2.18 5.98 -3.91
CA HIS A 212 -1.46 5.42 -5.04
C HIS A 212 -2.40 4.65 -6.00
N LEU A 213 -2.21 3.35 -6.24
CA LEU A 213 -3.14 2.57 -7.08
C LEU A 213 -4.48 2.23 -6.38
N GLY A 214 -4.60 2.52 -5.08
CA GLY A 214 -5.84 2.37 -4.32
C GLY A 214 -6.04 1.02 -3.65
N PHE A 215 -5.01 0.21 -3.45
CA PHE A 215 -5.18 -1.11 -2.82
C PHE A 215 -5.85 -1.00 -1.44
N TYR A 216 -5.35 -0.11 -0.59
CA TYR A 216 -5.94 0.19 0.73
C TYR A 216 -7.16 1.11 0.68
N SER A 217 -7.58 1.52 -0.52
CA SER A 217 -8.86 2.19 -0.73
C SER A 217 -9.96 1.18 -1.11
N ILE A 218 -9.65 0.23 -1.99
CA ILE A 218 -10.63 -0.74 -2.50
C ILE A 218 -10.87 -1.88 -1.49
N TYR A 219 -9.80 -2.41 -0.88
CA TYR A 219 -9.91 -3.53 0.06
C TYR A 219 -10.88 -3.26 1.22
N PRO A 220 -10.78 -2.14 1.96
CA PRO A 220 -11.76 -1.85 3.01
C PRO A 220 -13.17 -1.55 2.51
N ALA A 221 -13.31 -0.99 1.31
CA ALA A 221 -14.63 -0.74 0.73
C ALA A 221 -15.37 -2.06 0.41
N LEU A 222 -14.66 -3.08 -0.05
CA LEU A 222 -15.20 -4.43 -0.22
C LEU A 222 -15.63 -5.08 1.10
N LEU A 223 -14.99 -4.66 2.20
CA LEU A 223 -15.39 -5.03 3.55
C LEU A 223 -16.47 -4.07 4.11
N GLY A 224 -17.12 -3.27 3.27
CA GLY A 224 -18.29 -2.46 3.64
C GLY A 224 -17.99 -1.16 4.38
N CYS A 225 -16.72 -0.73 4.44
CA CYS A 225 -16.38 0.59 4.95
C CYS A 225 -16.56 1.66 3.87
N LYS A 226 -16.92 2.88 4.28
CA LYS A 226 -16.72 4.06 3.43
C LYS A 226 -15.24 4.43 3.45
N VAL A 227 -14.75 4.91 2.31
CA VAL A 227 -13.34 5.27 2.16
C VAL A 227 -13.23 6.63 1.49
N ILE A 228 -12.43 7.51 2.08
CA ILE A 228 -12.00 8.77 1.46
C ILE A 228 -10.51 8.66 1.18
N SER A 229 -10.19 8.64 -0.11
CA SER A 229 -8.85 8.49 -0.66
C SER A 229 -8.32 9.85 -1.11
N TYR A 230 -7.11 10.20 -0.68
CA TYR A 230 -6.38 11.38 -1.14
C TYR A 230 -5.19 10.93 -1.98
N GLU A 231 -5.13 11.46 -3.20
CA GLU A 231 -4.10 11.11 -4.15
C GLU A 231 -3.70 12.35 -4.96
N ILE A 232 -2.41 12.68 -4.96
CA ILE A 232 -1.89 13.90 -5.57
C ILE A 232 -1.80 13.80 -7.09
N GLN A 233 -1.62 12.60 -7.64
CA GLN A 233 -1.48 12.39 -9.08
C GLN A 233 -2.84 12.12 -9.75
N PRO A 234 -3.28 12.97 -10.72
CA PRO A 234 -4.54 12.76 -11.42
C PRO A 234 -4.66 11.39 -12.09
N LYS A 235 -3.55 10.87 -12.65
CA LYS A 235 -3.53 9.55 -13.28
C LYS A 235 -3.80 8.41 -12.28
N MET A 236 -3.31 8.54 -11.04
CA MET A 236 -3.56 7.56 -9.99
C MET A 236 -5.02 7.65 -9.51
N VAL A 237 -5.58 8.85 -9.41
CA VAL A 237 -7.01 9.07 -9.13
C VAL A 237 -7.90 8.31 -10.12
N GLU A 238 -7.58 8.36 -11.43
CA GLU A 238 -8.30 7.58 -12.45
C GLU A 238 -8.16 6.07 -12.25
N VAL A 239 -6.98 5.60 -11.83
CA VAL A 239 -6.74 4.19 -11.53
C VAL A 239 -7.59 3.73 -10.35
N ILE A 240 -7.59 4.49 -9.25
CA ILE A 240 -8.38 4.17 -8.04
C ILE A 240 -9.87 4.11 -8.38
N LYS A 241 -10.39 5.13 -9.09
CA LYS A 241 -11.80 5.17 -9.51
C LYS A 241 -12.17 3.99 -10.40
N SER A 242 -11.30 3.65 -11.36
CA SER A 242 -11.49 2.48 -12.22
C SER A 242 -11.49 1.18 -11.42
N SER A 243 -10.58 1.01 -10.45
CA SER A 243 -10.57 -0.15 -9.56
C SER A 243 -11.83 -0.22 -8.70
N ALA A 244 -12.35 0.91 -8.21
CA ALA A 244 -13.61 0.93 -7.46
C ALA A 244 -14.79 0.47 -8.31
N SER A 245 -14.90 0.96 -9.54
CA SER A 245 -15.94 0.55 -10.49
C SER A 245 -15.84 -0.92 -10.90
N LEU A 246 -14.63 -1.45 -11.09
CA LEU A 246 -14.41 -2.88 -11.41
C LEU A 246 -14.90 -3.85 -10.33
N ASN A 247 -15.19 -3.34 -9.12
CA ASN A 247 -15.62 -4.14 -7.98
C ASN A 247 -16.96 -3.68 -7.40
N ASP A 248 -17.71 -2.82 -8.11
CA ASP A 248 -19.00 -2.30 -7.67
C ASP A 248 -18.97 -1.60 -6.28
N VAL A 249 -17.84 -0.96 -5.94
CA VAL A 249 -17.66 -0.21 -4.67
C VAL A 249 -17.45 1.29 -4.89
N ASP A 250 -17.74 1.80 -6.09
CA ASP A 250 -17.65 3.22 -6.44
C ASP A 250 -18.47 4.13 -5.51
N LYS A 251 -19.59 3.64 -4.98
CA LYS A 251 -20.42 4.38 -4.00
C LYS A 251 -19.82 4.44 -2.59
N LEU A 252 -18.84 3.59 -2.30
CA LEU A 252 -18.15 3.53 -1.02
C LEU A 252 -16.80 4.24 -1.04
N VAL A 253 -16.22 4.48 -2.21
CA VAL A 253 -14.90 5.08 -2.37
C VAL A 253 -15.03 6.48 -2.99
N SER A 254 -14.73 7.51 -2.19
CA SER A 254 -14.55 8.88 -2.67
C SER A 254 -13.05 9.13 -2.88
N VAL A 255 -12.66 9.62 -4.07
CA VAL A 255 -11.26 9.92 -4.38
C VAL A 255 -11.11 11.43 -4.62
N LYS A 256 -10.29 12.08 -3.81
CA LYS A 256 -9.98 13.50 -3.86
C LYS A 256 -8.58 13.71 -4.44
N ASN A 257 -8.49 14.50 -5.51
CA ASN A 257 -7.20 14.90 -6.07
C ASN A 257 -6.64 16.11 -5.30
N LEU A 258 -6.26 15.87 -4.06
CA LEU A 258 -5.75 16.88 -3.12
C LEU A 258 -4.56 16.29 -2.37
N ALA A 259 -3.62 17.14 -1.97
CA ALA A 259 -2.58 16.77 -1.01
C ALA A 259 -3.07 17.01 0.41
N VAL A 260 -3.04 15.99 1.27
CA VAL A 260 -3.24 16.24 2.70
C VAL A 260 -1.96 16.85 3.25
N PHE A 261 -2.06 18.02 3.86
CA PHE A 261 -0.91 18.82 4.25
C PHE A 261 -1.18 19.67 5.50
N ARG A 262 -0.15 20.34 6.01
CA ARG A 262 -0.27 21.20 7.21
C ARG A 262 -1.19 22.38 6.94
N ASP A 263 -0.89 23.10 5.87
CA ASP A 263 -1.57 24.33 5.47
C ASP A 263 -2.49 24.03 4.28
N ALA A 264 -3.75 24.44 4.38
CA ALA A 264 -4.77 24.19 3.36
C ALA A 264 -4.84 25.33 2.33
N ARG A 265 -5.41 25.04 1.16
CA ARG A 265 -5.62 26.01 0.05
C ARG A 265 -4.31 26.58 -0.50
N LYS A 266 -3.22 25.82 -0.36
CA LYS A 266 -1.94 26.07 -1.00
C LYS A 266 -1.77 25.11 -2.16
N TYR A 267 -0.72 25.30 -2.93
CA TYR A 267 -0.33 24.37 -3.99
C TYR A 267 1.06 23.83 -3.71
N ILE A 268 1.19 22.50 -3.73
CA ILE A 268 2.49 21.81 -3.63
C ILE A 268 2.82 21.10 -4.94
N GLN A 269 4.11 21.07 -5.29
CA GLN A 269 4.60 20.39 -6.48
C GLN A 269 4.80 18.91 -6.23
N TYR A 270 4.32 18.07 -7.15
CA TYR A 270 4.59 16.64 -7.15
C TYR A 270 5.38 16.20 -8.38
N SER A 271 6.07 15.08 -8.28
CA SER A 271 6.83 14.53 -9.41
C SER A 271 5.88 14.14 -10.54
N THR A 272 5.96 14.85 -11.66
CA THR A 272 5.33 14.44 -12.92
C THR A 272 6.13 13.36 -13.65
N LYS A 273 7.39 13.15 -13.24
CA LYS A 273 8.22 12.07 -13.77
C LYS A 273 7.64 10.74 -13.31
N TYR A 274 7.09 10.02 -14.27
CA TYR A 274 6.62 8.66 -14.10
C TYR A 274 7.82 7.73 -13.88
N ASN A 275 8.23 7.58 -12.64
CA ASN A 275 9.09 6.50 -12.20
C ASN A 275 8.26 5.61 -11.28
N ALA A 276 8.25 4.31 -11.59
CA ALA A 276 7.58 3.23 -10.87
C ALA A 276 7.53 3.38 -9.33
N ASP A 277 8.63 3.89 -8.78
CA ASP A 277 8.89 3.92 -7.34
C ASP A 277 8.74 5.32 -6.71
N LEU A 278 8.37 6.36 -7.49
CA LEU A 278 8.32 7.77 -7.03
C LEU A 278 6.92 8.40 -7.12
N THR A 279 5.88 7.59 -7.16
CA THR A 279 4.52 8.00 -7.51
C THR A 279 3.81 8.84 -6.44
N ASN A 280 4.40 9.08 -5.27
CA ASN A 280 3.85 9.98 -4.24
C ASN A 280 4.89 11.01 -3.72
N VAL A 281 5.87 11.39 -4.55
CA VAL A 281 6.95 12.28 -4.12
C VAL A 281 6.58 13.75 -4.32
N VAL A 282 6.42 14.45 -3.20
CA VAL A 282 6.47 15.92 -3.17
C VAL A 282 7.89 16.34 -3.56
N THR A 283 7.98 17.19 -4.59
CA THR A 283 9.27 17.52 -5.25
C THR A 283 9.81 18.88 -4.89
N ALA A 284 8.96 19.80 -4.45
CA ALA A 284 9.39 21.11 -3.94
C ALA A 284 8.95 21.24 -2.49
N ASP A 285 9.86 21.76 -1.66
CA ASP A 285 9.57 22.13 -0.27
C ASP A 285 8.70 23.40 -0.18
N GLU A 286 8.50 24.09 -1.29
CA GLU A 286 7.82 25.39 -1.33
C GLU A 286 6.33 25.24 -1.66
N GLU A 287 5.51 25.67 -0.71
CA GLU A 287 4.10 25.97 -0.93
C GLU A 287 3.98 27.22 -1.79
N THR A 288 3.05 27.20 -2.74
CA THR A 288 2.75 28.36 -3.58
C THR A 288 1.27 28.73 -3.47
N GLU A 289 0.96 30.02 -3.56
CA GLU A 289 -0.44 30.51 -3.60
C GLU A 289 -1.09 30.24 -4.97
N SER A 290 -0.28 30.03 -6.02
CA SER A 290 -0.74 29.92 -7.39
C SER A 290 -0.58 28.50 -7.92
N LYS A 291 -1.64 27.98 -8.54
CA LYS A 291 -1.59 26.71 -9.27
C LYS A 291 -0.58 26.79 -10.43
N THR A 292 0.34 25.84 -10.46
CA THR A 292 1.36 25.67 -11.50
C THR A 292 1.25 24.28 -12.15
N PRO A 293 1.80 24.05 -13.35
CA PRO A 293 1.83 22.72 -13.95
C PRO A 293 2.58 21.73 -13.05
N GLY A 294 1.94 20.59 -12.73
CA GLY A 294 2.51 19.60 -11.81
C GLY A 294 2.28 19.89 -10.32
N SER A 295 1.43 20.87 -9.99
CA SER A 295 1.01 21.13 -8.62
C SER A 295 -0.39 20.62 -8.31
N VAL A 296 -0.66 20.35 -7.04
CA VAL A 296 -1.96 19.96 -6.50
C VAL A 296 -2.32 20.86 -5.33
N GLU A 297 -3.61 21.15 -5.18
CA GLU A 297 -4.12 21.91 -4.04
C GLU A 297 -4.01 21.09 -2.75
N THR A 298 -3.68 21.77 -1.65
CA THR A 298 -3.57 21.18 -0.33
C THR A 298 -4.87 21.31 0.47
N ILE A 299 -5.09 20.34 1.36
CA ILE A 299 -6.15 20.37 2.37
C ILE A 299 -5.59 19.83 3.68
N SER A 300 -6.01 20.40 4.81
CA SER A 300 -5.61 19.90 6.13
C SER A 300 -6.67 18.93 6.68
N LEU A 301 -6.25 17.98 7.52
CA LEU A 301 -7.18 17.06 8.17
C LEU A 301 -8.17 17.81 9.08
N ASP A 302 -7.74 18.92 9.68
CA ASP A 302 -8.62 19.77 10.47
C ASP A 302 -9.67 20.48 9.59
N GLU A 303 -9.31 21.00 8.42
CA GLU A 303 -10.28 21.65 7.53
C GLU A 303 -11.32 20.66 6.97
N ASP A 304 -10.92 19.44 6.62
CA ASP A 304 -11.85 18.49 6.00
C ASP A 304 -12.76 17.79 7.01
N TYR A 305 -12.26 17.43 8.19
CA TYR A 305 -12.96 16.53 9.12
C TYR A 305 -13.43 17.19 10.40
N PHE A 306 -12.66 18.14 10.97
CA PHE A 306 -12.99 18.70 12.27
C PHE A 306 -14.25 19.57 12.20
N SER A 307 -14.36 20.45 11.18
CA SER A 307 -15.54 21.29 11.00
C SER A 307 -16.80 20.51 10.65
N ALA A 308 -16.66 19.31 10.10
CA ALA A 308 -17.77 18.46 9.70
C ALA A 308 -18.21 17.46 10.78
N ASP A 309 -17.50 17.40 11.93
CA ASP A 309 -17.71 16.42 13.01
C ASP A 309 -17.72 14.96 12.49
N ILE A 310 -16.82 14.66 11.55
CA ILE A 310 -16.72 13.35 10.91
C ILE A 310 -15.70 12.48 11.66
N HIS A 311 -16.21 11.42 12.29
CA HIS A 311 -15.37 10.41 12.97
C HIS A 311 -14.71 9.44 11.97
N ILE A 312 -13.42 9.19 12.17
CA ILE A 312 -12.56 8.32 11.35
C ILE A 312 -12.15 7.11 12.17
N ASN A 313 -12.50 5.90 11.72
CA ASN A 313 -12.08 4.68 12.41
C ASN A 313 -10.60 4.35 12.13
N LEU A 314 -10.14 4.60 10.92
CA LEU A 314 -8.75 4.36 10.54
C LEU A 314 -8.25 5.44 9.57
N LEU A 315 -7.14 6.09 9.94
CA LEU A 315 -6.36 6.94 9.04
C LEU A 315 -5.11 6.16 8.59
N LYS A 316 -4.97 5.92 7.29
CA LYS A 316 -3.74 5.40 6.70
C LYS A 316 -2.96 6.55 6.04
N VAL A 317 -1.67 6.67 6.33
CA VAL A 317 -0.79 7.71 5.77
C VAL A 317 0.45 7.05 5.16
N ASP A 318 0.60 7.20 3.85
CA ASP A 318 1.70 6.61 3.10
C ASP A 318 2.04 7.54 1.93
N ILE A 319 2.68 8.63 2.31
CA ILE A 319 3.20 9.61 1.38
C ILE A 319 4.71 9.58 1.42
N SER A 320 5.32 9.97 0.31
CA SER A 320 6.78 10.01 0.22
C SER A 320 7.24 11.39 0.68
N LYS A 321 7.90 11.45 1.84
CA LYS A 321 8.34 12.68 2.53
C LYS A 321 7.17 13.51 3.08
N LYS A 322 7.46 14.35 4.07
CA LYS A 322 6.50 15.30 4.69
C LYS A 322 5.28 14.64 5.34
N SER A 323 5.40 13.38 5.77
CA SER A 323 4.33 12.69 6.51
C SER A 323 3.99 13.40 7.82
N ASP A 324 4.95 14.11 8.42
CA ASP A 324 4.76 14.97 9.58
C ASP A 324 3.79 16.14 9.33
N ASP A 325 3.81 16.74 8.13
CA ASP A 325 2.89 17.83 7.78
C ASP A 325 1.42 17.38 7.74
N VAL A 326 1.14 16.13 7.35
CA VAL A 326 -0.21 15.55 7.44
C VAL A 326 -0.72 15.59 8.87
N PHE A 327 0.13 15.22 9.83
CA PHE A 327 -0.24 15.20 11.25
C PHE A 327 -0.27 16.60 11.85
N ALA A 328 0.64 17.48 11.46
CA ALA A 328 0.64 18.88 11.89
C ALA A 328 -0.63 19.63 11.45
N GLY A 329 -1.14 19.34 10.25
CA GLY A 329 -2.43 19.88 9.76
C GLY A 329 -3.67 19.24 10.38
N GLY A 330 -3.51 18.29 11.30
CA GLY A 330 -4.59 17.48 11.84
C GLY A 330 -4.68 17.46 13.35
N LEU A 331 -4.03 18.38 14.08
CA LEU A 331 -3.94 18.28 15.55
C LEU A 331 -5.31 18.17 16.24
N ARG A 332 -6.33 18.92 15.79
CA ARG A 332 -7.67 18.82 16.38
C ARG A 332 -8.37 17.52 15.95
N THR A 333 -8.29 17.16 14.68
CA THR A 333 -8.84 15.89 14.17
C THR A 333 -8.20 14.68 14.87
N LEU A 334 -6.88 14.66 15.06
CA LEU A 334 -6.14 13.64 15.80
C LEU A 334 -6.57 13.57 17.27
N SER A 335 -6.88 14.70 17.90
CA SER A 335 -7.22 14.71 19.32
C SER A 335 -8.57 14.06 19.65
N PHE A 336 -9.54 14.02 18.72
CA PHE A 336 -10.89 13.52 19.01
C PHE A 336 -11.49 12.56 17.97
N MET A 337 -11.11 12.68 16.71
CA MET A 337 -11.88 12.10 15.61
C MET A 337 -11.31 10.80 15.06
N ILE A 338 -10.05 10.45 15.36
CA ILE A 338 -9.37 9.28 14.78
C ILE A 338 -9.12 8.18 15.83
N ASP A 339 -9.64 6.96 15.62
CA ASP A 339 -9.40 5.83 16.54
C ASP A 339 -8.03 5.17 16.34
N HIS A 340 -7.66 4.94 15.08
CA HIS A 340 -6.45 4.21 14.69
C HIS A 340 -5.71 4.93 13.57
N ILE A 341 -4.38 4.82 13.57
CA ILE A 341 -3.52 5.34 12.50
C ILE A 341 -2.60 4.22 12.04
N ILE A 342 -2.44 4.05 10.73
CA ILE A 342 -1.35 3.27 10.16
C ILE A 342 -0.53 4.24 9.33
N THR A 343 0.77 4.35 9.59
CA THR A 343 1.63 5.24 8.81
C THR A 343 2.94 4.56 8.48
N GLU A 344 3.44 4.81 7.28
CA GLU A 344 4.77 4.34 6.89
C GLU A 344 5.83 5.29 7.44
N LEU A 345 6.80 4.75 8.21
CA LEU A 345 7.82 5.54 8.90
C LEU A 345 9.22 5.10 8.49
N THR A 346 10.09 6.06 8.22
CA THR A 346 11.54 5.90 8.29
C THR A 346 12.07 6.25 9.69
N ALA A 347 13.37 6.03 9.93
CA ALA A 347 14.00 6.46 11.18
C ALA A 347 13.91 7.99 11.39
N ASP A 348 14.01 8.75 10.31
CA ASP A 348 13.98 10.23 10.33
C ASP A 348 12.56 10.75 10.59
N ASP A 349 11.54 10.14 9.98
CA ASP A 349 10.13 10.52 10.18
C ASP A 349 9.63 10.17 11.60
N ALA A 350 10.21 9.11 12.20
CA ALA A 350 9.72 8.55 13.45
C ALA A 350 9.74 9.54 14.61
N VAL A 351 10.76 10.41 14.71
CA VAL A 351 10.89 11.35 15.82
C VAL A 351 9.76 12.41 15.82
N PRO A 352 9.60 13.24 14.76
CA PRO A 352 8.56 14.27 14.74
C PRO A 352 7.15 13.68 14.80
N ILE A 353 6.88 12.60 14.06
CA ILE A 353 5.55 11.98 14.04
C ILE A 353 5.22 11.36 15.40
N ARG A 354 6.18 10.69 16.05
CA ARG A 354 5.95 10.11 17.37
C ARG A 354 5.71 11.19 18.42
N TYR A 355 6.40 12.33 18.34
CA TYR A 355 6.15 13.46 19.23
C TYR A 355 4.69 13.93 19.14
N ILE A 356 4.16 14.11 17.92
CA ILE A 356 2.76 14.51 17.70
C ILE A 356 1.79 13.42 18.18
N LEU A 357 2.00 12.17 17.78
CA LEU A 357 1.06 11.08 18.06
C LEU A 357 1.08 10.63 19.53
N ASN A 358 2.19 10.80 20.26
CA ASN A 358 2.29 10.47 21.69
C ASN A 358 1.27 11.19 22.57
N ALA A 359 0.83 12.38 22.16
CA ALA A 359 -0.17 13.14 22.90
C ALA A 359 -1.54 12.42 22.92
N TYR A 360 -1.82 11.54 21.97
CA TYR A 360 -3.17 10.98 21.73
C TYR A 360 -3.22 9.45 21.64
N TYR A 361 -2.10 8.79 21.30
CA TYR A 361 -2.00 7.35 21.01
C TYR A 361 -0.93 6.67 21.88
N ASP A 362 -1.32 5.61 22.59
CA ASP A 362 -0.47 4.92 23.58
C ASP A 362 0.08 3.58 23.07
N LYS A 363 -0.70 2.84 22.27
CA LYS A 363 -0.29 1.56 21.69
C LYS A 363 0.34 1.79 20.33
N VAL A 364 1.54 1.22 20.13
CA VAL A 364 2.29 1.28 18.88
C VAL A 364 2.78 -0.09 18.47
N VAL A 365 2.53 -0.49 17.23
CA VAL A 365 2.97 -1.78 16.70
C VAL A 365 3.69 -1.55 15.38
N VAL A 366 4.91 -2.05 15.25
CA VAL A 366 5.63 -2.03 13.97
C VAL A 366 5.24 -3.29 13.21
N LEU A 367 4.76 -3.12 11.99
CA LEU A 367 4.31 -4.20 11.13
C LEU A 367 5.50 -4.68 10.31
N GLU A 368 5.67 -6.00 10.26
CA GLU A 368 6.77 -6.64 9.54
C GLU A 368 6.23 -7.72 8.64
N ASP A 369 6.52 -7.68 7.35
CA ASP A 369 6.19 -8.81 6.48
C ASP A 369 7.10 -10.01 6.77
N SER A 370 6.58 -11.21 6.59
CA SER A 370 7.35 -12.45 6.76
C SER A 370 8.47 -12.53 5.71
N SER A 371 9.71 -12.37 6.14
CA SER A 371 10.88 -12.55 5.26
C SER A 371 11.21 -14.03 5.06
N GLY A 372 11.59 -14.42 3.83
CA GLY A 372 12.21 -15.71 3.53
C GLY A 372 11.23 -16.81 3.08
N ILE A 373 11.61 -18.07 3.31
CA ILE A 373 10.82 -19.26 2.89
C ILE A 373 9.45 -19.28 3.59
N SER A 374 9.35 -18.75 4.81
CA SER A 374 8.07 -18.59 5.49
C SER A 374 7.10 -17.70 4.69
N GLY A 375 7.56 -16.62 4.07
CA GLY A 375 6.72 -15.77 3.21
C GLY A 375 6.23 -16.47 1.92
N LEU A 376 6.91 -17.54 1.48
CA LEU A 376 6.45 -18.38 0.36
C LEU A 376 5.28 -19.30 0.75
N PHE A 377 5.21 -19.72 2.03
CA PHE A 377 4.22 -20.71 2.50
C PHE A 377 3.13 -20.12 3.41
N PHE A 378 3.44 -19.03 4.10
CA PHE A 378 2.59 -18.39 5.09
C PHE A 378 2.42 -16.93 4.68
N LYS A 379 1.18 -16.56 4.32
CA LYS A 379 0.79 -15.16 4.09
C LYS A 379 0.89 -14.32 5.36
N SER A 380 0.78 -14.92 6.54
CA SER A 380 0.80 -14.18 7.80
C SER A 380 2.23 -13.86 8.23
N SER A 381 2.52 -12.58 8.31
CA SER A 381 3.57 -12.04 9.15
C SER A 381 3.31 -12.30 10.63
N THR A 382 4.35 -12.53 11.42
CA THR A 382 4.29 -12.26 12.87
C THR A 382 4.63 -10.79 13.09
N PRO A 383 3.68 -9.89 13.42
CA PRO A 383 4.02 -8.50 13.67
C PRO A 383 4.92 -8.41 14.89
N LYS A 384 5.88 -7.50 14.85
CA LYS A 384 6.69 -7.19 16.01
C LYS A 384 5.94 -6.20 16.89
N ILE A 385 5.33 -6.74 17.94
CA ILE A 385 4.53 -5.94 18.85
C ILE A 385 5.46 -5.24 19.84
N PHE A 386 5.55 -3.93 19.69
CA PHE A 386 6.00 -3.05 20.76
C PHE A 386 4.76 -2.79 21.66
N ARG A 387 4.86 -2.96 22.98
CA ARG A 387 3.70 -2.76 23.88
C ARG A 387 4.02 -1.72 24.93
N GLY A 388 3.09 -0.77 25.12
CA GLY A 388 3.03 0.08 26.29
C GLY A 388 3.78 1.42 26.20
N SER A 389 3.70 2.14 27.31
CA SER A 389 4.35 3.44 27.58
C SER A 389 5.88 3.41 27.59
N GLU A 390 6.49 2.23 27.44
CA GLU A 390 7.94 2.02 27.52
C GLU A 390 8.62 1.93 26.15
N VAL A 391 7.85 2.00 25.06
CA VAL A 391 8.44 2.02 23.71
C VAL A 391 8.88 3.44 23.43
N SER A 392 10.12 3.73 23.84
CA SER A 392 10.74 5.04 23.64
C SER A 392 10.85 5.35 22.14
N VAL A 393 10.85 6.63 21.79
CA VAL A 393 11.06 7.09 20.40
C VAL A 393 12.36 6.50 19.86
N GLU A 394 13.39 6.47 20.71
CA GLU A 394 14.72 5.95 20.40
C GLU A 394 14.68 4.45 20.06
N ALA A 395 13.84 3.66 20.74
CA ALA A 395 13.71 2.23 20.44
C ALA A 395 13.09 1.99 19.05
N ILE A 396 12.07 2.78 18.66
CA ILE A 396 11.46 2.71 17.32
C ILE A 396 12.45 3.22 16.27
N THR A 397 13.08 4.38 16.50
CA THR A 397 14.06 4.95 15.57
C THR A 397 15.26 4.02 15.37
N ALA A 398 15.81 3.44 16.44
CA ALA A 398 16.90 2.46 16.35
C ALA A 398 16.47 1.19 15.61
N TYR A 399 15.20 0.79 15.74
CA TYR A 399 14.65 -0.33 15.00
C TYR A 399 14.56 -0.02 13.50
N LEU A 400 13.89 1.08 13.15
CA LEU A 400 13.72 1.55 11.77
C LEU A 400 15.06 1.86 11.10
N GLY A 401 16.07 2.34 11.85
CA GLY A 401 17.42 2.53 11.33
C GLY A 401 18.10 1.22 10.91
N LYS A 402 17.73 0.09 11.50
CA LYS A 402 18.24 -1.25 11.13
C LYS A 402 17.40 -1.91 10.04
N THR A 403 16.08 -1.75 10.10
CA THR A 403 15.15 -2.44 9.20
C THR A 403 14.80 -1.65 7.95
N GLY A 404 15.07 -0.35 7.95
CA GLY A 404 14.55 0.60 6.97
C GLY A 404 13.08 0.96 7.25
N LYS A 405 12.44 1.52 6.22
CA LYS A 405 11.06 1.97 6.24
C LYS A 405 10.07 0.85 6.60
N ARG A 406 9.10 1.11 7.48
CA ARG A 406 8.07 0.13 7.89
C ARG A 406 6.74 0.82 8.16
N ASN A 407 5.64 0.07 8.00
CA ASN A 407 4.33 0.47 8.49
C ASN A 407 4.27 0.36 10.02
N VAL A 408 3.71 1.39 10.66
CA VAL A 408 3.53 1.47 12.10
C VAL A 408 2.08 1.79 12.42
N TRP A 409 1.47 0.97 13.26
CA TRP A 409 0.11 1.11 13.73
C TRP A 409 0.07 1.79 15.10
N PHE A 410 -0.69 2.88 15.19
CA PHE A 410 -1.02 3.59 16.42
C PHE A 410 -2.50 3.38 16.77
N SER A 411 -2.80 3.16 18.05
CA SER A 411 -4.17 3.01 18.55
C SER A 411 -4.41 3.92 19.74
N ARG A 412 -5.59 4.53 19.80
CA ARG A 412 -5.97 5.50 20.83
C ARG A 412 -6.11 4.84 22.21
N LYS A 413 -5.76 5.60 23.26
CA LYS A 413 -5.69 5.19 24.69
C LYS A 413 -6.95 4.57 25.30
N LYS A 414 -8.12 4.78 24.72
CA LYS A 414 -9.40 4.23 25.21
C LYS A 414 -9.93 3.02 24.42
N ASN A 415 -9.26 2.64 23.33
CA ASN A 415 -9.72 1.59 22.40
C ASN A 415 -8.71 0.43 22.32
N THR A 416 -8.22 -0.07 23.46
CA THR A 416 -7.29 -1.21 23.47
C THR A 416 -7.98 -2.48 22.99
N ILE A 417 -7.70 -2.87 21.74
CA ILE A 417 -7.96 -4.22 21.23
C ILE A 417 -6.91 -5.14 21.85
N PRO A 418 -7.29 -6.21 22.59
CA PRO A 418 -6.35 -7.26 22.93
C PRO A 418 -5.90 -7.93 21.63
N TYR A 419 -4.67 -7.65 21.21
CA TYR A 419 -4.06 -8.31 20.06
C TYR A 419 -3.54 -9.66 20.53
N TYR A 420 -4.24 -10.72 20.16
CA TYR A 420 -3.82 -12.11 20.35
C TYR A 420 -3.02 -12.55 19.12
N GLY A 421 -1.77 -12.13 19.02
CA GLY A 421 -0.80 -12.91 18.24
C GLY A 421 -0.70 -14.27 18.92
N LYS A 422 -1.01 -15.35 18.19
CA LYS A 422 -0.83 -16.72 18.67
C LYS A 422 0.64 -17.05 18.86
#